data_AF-A0A2V5ZZ44-F1
#
_entry.id   AF-A0A2V5ZZ44-F1
#
_cell.length_a   1.000
_cell.length_b   1.000
_cell.length_c   1.000
_cell.angle_alpha   90.00
_cell.angle_beta   90.00
_cell.angle_gamma   90.00
#
_symmetry.space_group_name_H-M   'P 1'
#
loop_
_entity.id
_entity.type
_entity.pdbx_description
1 polymer ?
#
loop_
_entity_poly.entity_id
_entity_poly.type
_entity_poly.pdbx_seq_one_letter_code
_entity_poly.pdbx_strand_id
1 'polypeptide(L)'
;MMKLLRRHRDWLMIVIAILAIPFIFYFVQRPDYGAIGRDHFARIYDRNVSMLEAQQFARLLNLAQALGMSDFVGTLTAGAGLNQNQAAVQFIVNLLVLRHEAERLGLRPSASEVADVVRKLPAFQGDSGFDINKFNDLVQNGLAPLGLTEDHIEQLVRDQISLNEIRKLLAAGVSLPKSELDENFQRGYDRLYVSVVRFRAADFDKDIKITGEDVQKYYDTHKEELKTDEKRKVEFVQVTLNEEDKKLAGRERIEALQKLADRATDFTQALLEKSADFKQAAAKFQLPVRETGEFTAAEPDPQLKVDPKLGAAAFKLSTQEPHSDAVQVADGFYILNLTGKTEARPLTLEEAKPKIVDALKKTQARELMSTKGAELVQQLREAKKSGQPLEAAIEKAGVKPEKLPAFSLIEEESEKSEGNEQKKQSPELLTIKDSVALLNPGDVTDFVPSGTDGLIAVLEKREPLADTSGADKKAAFEKRILENKEGIVLVEWLRDRQQAAGLEFKKG
;
A
#
# COMPACT_ATOMS: atom_id res chain seq x y z
N MET A 1 -16.90 -28.33 -69.04
CA MET A 1 -16.83 -28.27 -67.57
C MET A 1 -18.02 -27.54 -66.89
N MET A 2 -18.66 -26.54 -67.52
CA MET A 2 -19.81 -25.81 -66.93
C MET A 2 -21.22 -26.42 -67.13
N LYS A 3 -21.37 -27.56 -67.81
CA LYS A 3 -22.68 -28.27 -67.92
C LYS A 3 -22.87 -29.37 -66.87
N LEU A 4 -21.79 -29.91 -66.28
CA LEU A 4 -21.87 -30.96 -65.26
C LEU A 4 -22.28 -30.39 -63.89
N LEU A 5 -21.85 -29.16 -63.59
CA LEU A 5 -22.13 -28.46 -62.32
C LEU A 5 -23.58 -27.96 -62.18
N ARG A 6 -24.31 -27.77 -63.29
CA ARG A 6 -25.72 -27.39 -63.27
C ARG A 6 -26.68 -28.57 -63.14
N ARG A 7 -26.32 -29.75 -63.65
CA ARG A 7 -27.18 -30.94 -63.64
C ARG A 7 -27.27 -31.62 -62.27
N HIS A 8 -26.28 -31.41 -61.41
CA HIS A 8 -26.27 -31.95 -60.06
C HIS A 8 -26.44 -30.90 -58.97
N ARG A 9 -26.81 -29.65 -59.31
CA ARG A 9 -26.93 -28.54 -58.34
C ARG A 9 -27.87 -28.86 -57.18
N ASP A 10 -28.99 -29.53 -57.46
CA ASP A 10 -29.98 -29.86 -56.43
C ASP A 10 -29.51 -31.03 -55.54
N TRP A 11 -28.78 -32.00 -56.13
CA TRP A 11 -28.13 -33.07 -55.37
C TRP A 11 -26.95 -32.56 -54.53
N LEU A 12 -26.16 -31.63 -55.07
CA LEU A 12 -25.04 -31.00 -54.39
C LEU A 12 -25.51 -30.12 -53.22
N MET A 13 -26.65 -29.43 -53.35
CA MET A 13 -27.26 -28.70 -52.23
C MET A 13 -27.71 -29.64 -51.11
N ILE A 14 -28.27 -30.81 -51.44
CA ILE A 14 -28.67 -31.80 -50.43
C ILE A 14 -27.44 -32.37 -49.72
N VAL A 15 -26.37 -32.70 -50.45
CA VAL A 15 -25.12 -33.20 -49.87
C VAL A 15 -24.44 -32.14 -48.99
N ILE A 16 -24.42 -30.88 -49.41
CA ILE A 16 -23.89 -29.75 -48.60
C ILE A 16 -24.76 -29.51 -47.37
N ALA A 17 -26.08 -29.58 -47.48
CA ALA A 17 -26.98 -29.44 -46.33
C ALA A 17 -26.76 -30.57 -45.30
N ILE A 18 -26.61 -31.82 -45.76
CA ILE A 18 -26.35 -32.98 -44.89
C ILE A 18 -24.96 -32.89 -44.23
N LEU A 19 -23.94 -32.41 -44.95
CA LEU A 19 -22.60 -32.14 -44.40
C LEU A 19 -22.57 -30.94 -43.43
N ALA A 20 -23.46 -29.96 -43.60
CA ALA A 20 -23.57 -28.80 -42.72
C ALA A 20 -24.31 -29.10 -41.41
N ILE A 21 -25.21 -30.09 -41.36
CA ILE A 21 -25.96 -30.45 -40.15
C ILE A 21 -25.06 -30.84 -38.95
N PRO A 22 -24.02 -31.69 -39.08
CA PRO A 22 -23.11 -31.94 -37.96
C PRO A 22 -22.26 -30.70 -37.60
N PHE A 23 -21.98 -29.80 -38.56
CA PHE A 23 -21.33 -28.52 -38.29
C PHE A 23 -22.24 -27.57 -37.50
N ILE A 24 -23.54 -27.56 -37.77
CA ILE A 24 -24.52 -26.80 -36.97
C ILE A 24 -24.57 -27.36 -35.55
N PHE A 25 -24.56 -28.69 -35.36
CA PHE A 25 -24.56 -29.28 -34.01
C PHE A 25 -23.22 -29.16 -33.25
N TYR A 26 -22.09 -28.96 -33.94
CA TYR A 26 -20.76 -28.81 -33.33
C TYR A 26 -20.33 -27.34 -33.12
N PHE A 27 -20.73 -26.42 -34.02
CA PHE A 27 -20.39 -24.98 -33.96
C PHE A 27 -21.52 -24.07 -33.49
N VAL A 28 -22.79 -24.50 -33.51
CA VAL A 28 -23.85 -23.82 -32.76
C VAL A 28 -23.86 -24.45 -31.38
N GLN A 29 -23.16 -23.81 -30.44
CA GLN A 29 -23.45 -23.98 -29.03
C GLN A 29 -24.97 -23.93 -28.88
N ARG A 30 -25.58 -25.05 -28.49
CA ARG A 30 -26.98 -25.05 -28.08
C ARG A 30 -27.09 -23.91 -27.07
N PRO A 31 -28.00 -22.94 -27.25
CA PRO A 31 -28.28 -22.00 -26.18
C PRO A 31 -28.65 -22.87 -24.99
N ASP A 32 -27.84 -22.76 -23.93
CA ASP A 32 -28.09 -23.45 -22.70
C ASP A 32 -29.35 -22.83 -22.10
N TYR A 33 -30.51 -23.36 -22.50
CA TYR A 33 -31.81 -23.00 -21.94
C TYR A 33 -31.95 -23.47 -20.47
N GLY A 34 -30.91 -24.11 -19.90
CA GLY A 34 -30.74 -24.36 -18.48
C GLY A 34 -30.05 -23.22 -17.71
N ALA A 35 -29.48 -22.22 -18.40
CA ALA A 35 -28.84 -21.05 -17.80
C ALA A 35 -29.80 -19.86 -17.54
N ILE A 36 -31.10 -20.01 -17.83
CA ILE A 36 -32.12 -18.96 -17.63
C ILE A 36 -32.64 -18.91 -16.17
N GLY A 37 -32.08 -19.74 -15.28
CA GLY A 37 -32.31 -19.59 -13.84
C GLY A 37 -31.02 -19.76 -13.07
N ARG A 38 -30.41 -18.64 -12.62
CA ARG A 38 -29.74 -18.43 -11.32
C ARG A 38 -28.60 -17.39 -11.41
N ASP A 39 -28.97 -16.14 -11.67
CA ASP A 39 -28.11 -14.96 -11.56
C ASP A 39 -28.20 -14.38 -10.13
N HIS A 40 -27.61 -15.09 -9.16
CA HIS A 40 -27.73 -14.79 -7.73
C HIS A 40 -26.40 -14.33 -7.13
N PHE A 41 -26.43 -13.17 -6.47
CA PHE A 41 -25.30 -12.56 -5.76
C PHE A 41 -25.09 -13.20 -4.39
N ALA A 42 -26.12 -13.25 -3.56
CA ALA A 42 -26.11 -13.87 -2.24
C ALA A 42 -27.52 -14.22 -1.77
N ARG A 43 -27.64 -15.11 -0.79
CA ARG A 43 -28.86 -15.33 -0.01
C ARG A 43 -28.70 -14.73 1.38
N ILE A 44 -29.65 -13.88 1.80
CA ILE A 44 -29.62 -13.12 3.06
C ILE A 44 -31.05 -13.11 3.65
N TYR A 45 -31.24 -13.56 4.89
CA TYR A 45 -32.55 -13.68 5.55
C TYR A 45 -33.62 -14.34 4.68
N ASP A 46 -33.28 -15.49 4.09
CA ASP A 46 -34.14 -16.24 3.15
C ASP A 46 -34.57 -15.50 1.87
N ARG A 47 -33.98 -14.33 1.62
CA ARG A 47 -34.16 -13.56 0.40
C ARG A 47 -32.97 -13.78 -0.54
N ASN A 48 -33.28 -14.13 -1.79
CA ASN A 48 -32.27 -14.20 -2.85
C ASN A 48 -32.03 -12.80 -3.42
N VAL A 49 -30.80 -12.31 -3.33
CA VAL A 49 -30.36 -11.06 -3.94
C VAL A 49 -29.79 -11.37 -5.32
N SER A 50 -30.34 -10.74 -6.36
CA SER A 50 -29.85 -10.91 -7.74
C SER A 50 -28.58 -10.11 -8.00
N MET A 51 -27.82 -10.48 -9.05
CA MET A 51 -26.65 -9.70 -9.45
C MET A 51 -27.02 -8.26 -9.88
N LEU A 52 -28.17 -8.09 -10.53
CA LEU A 52 -28.70 -6.78 -10.90
C LEU A 52 -28.99 -5.92 -9.67
N GLU A 53 -29.59 -6.50 -8.63
CA GLU A 53 -29.88 -5.81 -7.38
C GLU A 53 -28.58 -5.43 -6.64
N ALA A 54 -27.60 -6.32 -6.61
CA ALA A 54 -26.28 -6.04 -6.06
C ALA A 54 -25.58 -4.87 -6.78
N GLN A 55 -25.70 -4.80 -8.11
CA GLN A 55 -25.19 -3.66 -8.89
C GLN A 55 -25.90 -2.36 -8.56
N GLN A 56 -27.21 -2.38 -8.26
CA GLN A 56 -27.93 -1.18 -7.80
C GLN A 56 -27.41 -0.71 -6.44
N PHE A 57 -27.23 -1.62 -5.48
CA PHE A 57 -26.65 -1.28 -4.17
C PHE A 57 -25.20 -0.79 -4.28
N ALA A 58 -24.40 -1.33 -5.21
CA ALA A 58 -23.05 -0.82 -5.46
C ALA A 58 -23.05 0.64 -5.96
N ARG A 59 -24.08 1.07 -6.70
CA ARG A 59 -24.24 2.49 -7.09
C ARG A 59 -24.54 3.38 -5.88
N LEU A 60 -25.25 2.86 -4.87
CA LEU A 60 -25.50 3.59 -3.63
C LEU A 60 -24.24 3.84 -2.82
N LEU A 61 -23.25 2.95 -2.87
CA LEU A 61 -21.94 3.20 -2.28
C LEU A 61 -21.26 4.42 -2.90
N ASN A 62 -21.23 4.49 -4.24
CA ASN A 62 -20.66 5.64 -4.94
C ASN A 62 -21.42 6.93 -4.64
N LEU A 63 -22.75 6.86 -4.55
CA LEU A 63 -23.58 8.01 -4.16
C LEU A 63 -23.28 8.46 -2.72
N ALA A 64 -23.21 7.54 -1.76
CA ALA A 64 -22.90 7.87 -0.36
C ALA A 64 -21.52 8.54 -0.23
N GLN A 65 -20.53 8.10 -1.02
CA GLN A 65 -19.23 8.76 -1.10
C GLN A 65 -19.33 10.18 -1.71
N ALA A 66 -20.06 10.34 -2.82
CA ALA A 66 -20.29 11.64 -3.44
C ALA A 66 -21.03 12.63 -2.52
N LEU A 67 -21.91 12.13 -1.65
CA LEU A 67 -22.64 12.90 -0.64
C LEU A 67 -21.76 13.29 0.57
N GLY A 68 -20.54 12.76 0.68
CA GLY A 68 -19.65 12.98 1.82
C GLY A 68 -20.02 12.19 3.07
N MET A 69 -20.72 11.06 2.92
CA MET A 69 -21.16 10.20 4.04
C MET A 69 -20.04 9.25 4.51
N SER A 70 -18.87 9.79 4.83
CA SER A 70 -17.66 8.98 5.10
C SER A 70 -17.80 8.03 6.29
N ASP A 71 -18.43 8.47 7.40
CA ASP A 71 -18.68 7.61 8.58
C ASP A 71 -19.63 6.45 8.25
N PHE A 72 -20.71 6.72 7.49
CA PHE A 72 -21.64 5.69 7.02
C PHE A 72 -20.94 4.66 6.14
N VAL A 73 -20.23 5.13 5.12
CA VAL A 73 -19.51 4.28 4.18
C VAL A 73 -18.43 3.48 4.89
N GLY A 74 -17.63 4.12 5.74
CA GLY A 74 -16.57 3.46 6.52
C GLY A 74 -17.12 2.36 7.43
N THR A 75 -18.27 2.61 8.08
CA THR A 75 -18.93 1.62 8.94
C THR A 75 -19.44 0.43 8.13
N LEU A 76 -20.16 0.67 7.02
CA LEU A 76 -20.73 -0.42 6.22
C LEU A 76 -19.70 -1.16 5.37
N THR A 77 -18.50 -0.60 5.18
CA THR A 77 -17.37 -1.27 4.50
C THR A 77 -16.33 -1.84 5.46
N ALA A 78 -16.57 -1.76 6.78
CA ALA A 78 -15.66 -2.25 7.79
C ALA A 78 -15.30 -3.73 7.56
N GLY A 79 -14.00 -4.04 7.60
CA GLY A 79 -13.45 -5.39 7.37
C GLY A 79 -13.10 -5.72 5.92
N ALA A 80 -13.40 -4.85 4.94
CA ALA A 80 -13.12 -5.11 3.52
C ALA A 80 -11.65 -4.92 3.08
N GLY A 81 -10.80 -4.31 3.92
CA GLY A 81 -9.43 -3.95 3.55
C GLY A 81 -9.35 -2.88 2.45
N LEU A 82 -8.28 -2.89 1.66
CA LEU A 82 -8.05 -1.90 0.58
C LEU A 82 -8.68 -2.27 -0.78
N ASN A 83 -9.36 -3.42 -0.87
CA ASN A 83 -9.91 -3.91 -2.12
C ASN A 83 -11.31 -3.32 -2.38
N GLN A 84 -11.44 -2.52 -3.45
CA GLN A 84 -12.69 -1.86 -3.82
C GLN A 84 -13.85 -2.84 -4.07
N ASN A 85 -13.57 -4.01 -4.67
CA ASN A 85 -14.61 -5.01 -4.91
C ASN A 85 -15.11 -5.63 -3.60
N GLN A 86 -14.20 -5.87 -2.65
CA GLN A 86 -14.58 -6.36 -1.31
C GLN A 86 -15.34 -5.29 -0.54
N ALA A 87 -14.97 -4.00 -0.67
CA ALA A 87 -15.69 -2.89 -0.05
C ALA A 87 -17.13 -2.80 -0.59
N ALA A 88 -17.31 -2.92 -1.90
CA ALA A 88 -18.64 -2.96 -2.51
C ALA A 88 -19.48 -4.13 -1.99
N VAL A 89 -18.92 -5.35 -1.95
CA VAL A 89 -19.63 -6.53 -1.41
C VAL A 89 -20.01 -6.31 0.06
N GLN A 90 -19.07 -5.84 0.88
CA GLN A 90 -19.29 -5.62 2.30
C GLN A 90 -20.37 -4.56 2.53
N PHE A 91 -20.34 -3.45 1.78
CA PHE A 91 -21.35 -2.42 1.82
C PHE A 91 -22.74 -2.97 1.51
N ILE A 92 -22.89 -3.76 0.43
CA ILE A 92 -24.18 -4.34 0.02
C ILE A 92 -24.75 -5.22 1.14
N VAL A 93 -23.94 -6.13 1.67
CA VAL A 93 -24.38 -7.06 2.72
C VAL A 93 -24.74 -6.30 4.00
N ASN A 94 -23.87 -5.40 4.46
CA ASN A 94 -24.12 -4.62 5.66
C ASN A 94 -25.34 -3.69 5.52
N LEU A 95 -25.56 -3.09 4.34
CA LEU A 95 -26.73 -2.26 4.07
C LEU A 95 -28.02 -3.07 4.14
N LEU A 96 -28.04 -4.27 3.58
CA LEU A 96 -29.19 -5.17 3.63
C LEU A 96 -29.50 -5.63 5.06
N VAL A 97 -28.45 -5.98 5.82
CA VAL A 97 -28.58 -6.33 7.24
C VAL A 97 -29.09 -5.14 8.05
N LEU A 98 -28.52 -3.95 7.85
CA LEU A 98 -28.94 -2.72 8.50
C LEU A 98 -30.43 -2.45 8.28
N ARG A 99 -30.89 -2.51 7.03
CA ARG A 99 -32.31 -2.27 6.70
C ARG A 99 -33.24 -3.29 7.34
N HIS A 100 -32.88 -4.57 7.30
CA HIS A 100 -33.66 -5.62 7.96
C HIS A 100 -33.77 -5.40 9.47
N GLU A 101 -32.65 -5.10 10.12
CA GLU A 101 -32.60 -4.87 11.56
C GLU A 101 -33.32 -3.57 11.97
N ALA A 102 -33.21 -2.51 11.17
CA ALA A 102 -33.95 -1.27 11.38
C ALA A 102 -35.46 -1.50 11.34
N GLU A 103 -35.95 -2.28 10.36
CA GLU A 103 -37.36 -2.68 10.30
C GLU A 103 -37.78 -3.52 11.52
N ARG A 104 -36.96 -4.50 11.91
CA ARG A 104 -37.20 -5.35 13.09
C ARG A 104 -37.29 -4.55 14.39
N LEU A 105 -36.48 -3.51 14.51
CA LEU A 105 -36.44 -2.60 15.66
C LEU A 105 -37.52 -1.49 15.58
N GLY A 106 -38.29 -1.42 14.49
CA GLY A 106 -39.33 -0.42 14.30
C GLY A 106 -38.78 0.98 14.01
N LEU A 107 -37.52 1.11 13.58
CA LEU A 107 -36.89 2.37 13.26
C LEU A 107 -37.45 2.91 11.93
N ARG A 108 -38.20 4.01 12.01
CA ARG A 108 -38.83 4.66 10.85
C ARG A 108 -38.55 6.17 10.89
N PRO A 109 -37.43 6.63 10.32
CA PRO A 109 -37.12 8.05 10.25
C PRO A 109 -38.24 8.82 9.53
N SER A 110 -38.68 9.93 10.12
CA SER A 110 -39.68 10.83 9.55
C SER A 110 -39.11 11.63 8.36
N ALA A 111 -40.00 12.16 7.51
CA ALA A 111 -39.58 13.02 6.40
C ALA A 111 -38.87 14.29 6.86
N SER A 112 -39.25 14.85 8.02
CA SER A 112 -38.58 16.01 8.62
C SER A 112 -37.15 15.69 9.05
N GLU A 113 -36.93 14.56 9.71
CA GLU A 113 -35.59 14.15 10.14
C GLU A 113 -34.66 13.91 8.94
N VAL A 114 -35.20 13.29 7.88
CA VAL A 114 -34.46 13.09 6.62
C VAL A 114 -34.09 14.44 6.00
N ALA A 115 -35.04 15.36 5.87
CA ALA A 115 -34.79 16.67 5.29
C ALA A 115 -33.73 17.48 6.10
N ASP A 116 -33.75 17.37 7.43
CA ASP A 116 -32.78 18.03 8.30
C ASP A 116 -31.36 17.48 8.15
N VAL A 117 -31.21 16.18 7.95
CA VAL A 117 -29.92 15.55 7.68
C VAL A 117 -29.44 15.87 6.26
N VAL A 118 -30.32 15.80 5.25
CA VAL A 118 -30.00 16.19 3.86
C VAL A 118 -29.42 17.60 3.83
N ARG A 119 -30.06 18.56 4.51
CA ARG A 119 -29.58 19.95 4.56
C ARG A 119 -28.20 20.13 5.19
N LYS A 120 -27.69 19.14 5.92
CA LYS A 120 -26.38 19.15 6.59
C LYS A 120 -25.32 18.32 5.87
N LEU A 121 -25.67 17.63 4.79
CA LEU A 121 -24.70 16.83 4.05
C LEU A 121 -23.59 17.74 3.46
N PRO A 122 -22.30 17.35 3.56
CA PRO A 122 -21.19 18.15 3.06
C PRO A 122 -21.31 18.53 1.59
N ALA A 123 -21.81 17.60 0.77
CA ALA A 123 -22.00 17.83 -0.67
C ALA A 123 -22.97 18.98 -0.99
N PHE A 124 -23.85 19.33 -0.05
CA PHE A 124 -24.84 20.39 -0.21
C PHE A 124 -24.53 21.64 0.61
N GLN A 125 -23.34 21.75 1.22
CA GLN A 125 -22.92 22.98 1.88
C GLN A 125 -22.21 23.93 0.91
N GLY A 126 -22.57 25.21 0.95
CA GLY A 126 -21.82 26.35 0.41
C GLY A 126 -21.32 27.26 1.54
N ASP A 127 -20.87 28.46 1.20
CA ASP A 127 -20.22 29.38 2.16
C ASP A 127 -21.14 29.84 3.31
N SER A 128 -22.46 29.79 3.12
CA SER A 128 -23.48 30.24 4.08
C SER A 128 -24.41 29.14 4.57
N GLY A 129 -24.06 27.86 4.35
CA GLY A 129 -24.88 26.70 4.71
C GLY A 129 -25.44 25.99 3.49
N PHE A 130 -26.67 25.45 3.57
CA PHE A 130 -27.26 24.65 2.50
C PHE A 130 -27.37 25.43 1.17
N ASP A 131 -26.80 24.85 0.11
CA ASP A 131 -26.78 25.40 -1.24
C ASP A 131 -27.68 24.57 -2.17
N ILE A 132 -28.82 25.15 -2.52
CA ILE A 132 -29.81 24.55 -3.42
C ILE A 132 -29.26 24.31 -4.84
N ASN A 133 -28.30 25.11 -5.29
CA ASN A 133 -27.72 24.93 -6.63
C ASN A 133 -26.85 23.67 -6.67
N LYS A 134 -26.07 23.41 -5.61
CA LYS A 134 -25.30 22.16 -5.48
C LYS A 134 -26.21 20.94 -5.41
N PHE A 135 -27.33 21.05 -4.70
CA PHE A 135 -28.35 20.00 -4.66
C PHE A 135 -28.91 19.72 -6.06
N ASN A 136 -29.37 20.76 -6.76
CA ASN A 136 -29.92 20.63 -8.11
C ASN A 136 -28.90 20.10 -9.12
N ASP A 137 -27.64 20.54 -9.03
CA ASP A 137 -26.55 20.06 -9.87
C ASP A 137 -26.29 18.56 -9.65
N LEU A 138 -26.23 18.11 -8.39
CA LEU A 138 -26.08 16.68 -8.11
C LEU A 138 -27.27 15.88 -8.65
N VAL A 139 -28.50 16.36 -8.49
CA VAL A 139 -29.70 15.66 -8.99
C VAL A 139 -29.71 15.59 -10.52
N GLN A 140 -29.41 16.69 -11.20
CA GLN A 140 -29.49 16.78 -12.67
C GLN A 140 -28.29 16.16 -13.38
N ASN A 141 -27.08 16.42 -12.89
CA ASN A 141 -25.83 16.06 -13.57
C ASN A 141 -25.12 14.87 -12.90
N GLY A 142 -25.33 14.64 -11.60
CA GLY A 142 -24.71 13.54 -10.85
C GLY A 142 -25.54 12.25 -10.83
N LEU A 143 -26.85 12.34 -10.58
CA LEU A 143 -27.72 11.16 -10.40
C LEU A 143 -28.29 10.63 -11.70
N ALA A 144 -28.81 11.51 -12.57
CA ALA A 144 -29.53 11.11 -13.77
C ALA A 144 -28.71 10.21 -14.73
N PRO A 145 -27.41 10.49 -15.00
CA PRO A 145 -26.58 9.61 -15.84
C PRO A 145 -26.36 8.21 -15.24
N LEU A 146 -26.49 8.06 -13.92
CA LEU A 146 -26.30 6.80 -13.20
C LEU A 146 -27.62 6.02 -12.99
N GLY A 147 -28.75 6.58 -13.46
CA GLY A 147 -30.09 6.04 -13.25
C GLY A 147 -30.56 6.14 -11.80
N LEU A 148 -30.03 7.10 -11.03
CA LEU A 148 -30.43 7.39 -9.65
C LEU A 148 -31.38 8.59 -9.61
N THR A 149 -32.09 8.73 -8.50
CA THR A 149 -33.11 9.76 -8.24
C THR A 149 -32.93 10.35 -6.85
N GLU A 150 -33.61 11.46 -6.57
CA GLU A 150 -33.66 12.09 -5.24
C GLU A 150 -34.07 11.09 -4.14
N ASP A 151 -35.00 10.17 -4.43
CA ASP A 151 -35.43 9.12 -3.49
C ASP A 151 -34.25 8.28 -2.97
N HIS A 152 -33.20 8.09 -3.77
CA HIS A 152 -32.02 7.33 -3.35
C HIS A 152 -31.17 8.11 -2.34
N ILE A 153 -31.14 9.45 -2.44
CA ILE A 153 -30.52 10.31 -1.41
C ILE A 153 -31.34 10.17 -0.12
N GLU A 154 -32.66 10.30 -0.20
CA GLU A 154 -33.52 10.16 0.98
C GLU A 154 -33.37 8.78 1.63
N GLN A 155 -33.33 7.71 0.84
CA GLN A 155 -33.14 6.35 1.35
C GLN A 155 -31.79 6.20 2.07
N LEU A 156 -30.69 6.67 1.47
CA LEU A 156 -29.38 6.63 2.11
C LEU A 156 -29.36 7.42 3.43
N VAL A 157 -30.05 8.57 3.47
CA VAL A 157 -30.18 9.35 4.69
C VAL A 157 -31.01 8.62 5.75
N ARG A 158 -32.10 7.95 5.35
CA ARG A 158 -32.88 7.08 6.26
C ARG A 158 -32.02 5.94 6.81
N ASP A 159 -31.19 5.33 5.97
CA ASP A 159 -30.26 4.28 6.37
C ASP A 159 -29.25 4.81 7.38
N GLN A 160 -28.68 6.00 7.14
CA GLN A 160 -27.74 6.66 8.07
C GLN A 160 -28.40 7.01 9.41
N ILE A 161 -29.62 7.54 9.41
CA ILE A 161 -30.36 7.83 10.66
C ILE A 161 -30.60 6.53 11.43
N SER A 162 -31.05 5.48 10.74
CA SER A 162 -31.30 4.17 11.35
C SER A 162 -30.02 3.57 11.94
N LEU A 163 -28.90 3.66 11.22
CA LEU A 163 -27.59 3.21 11.72
C LEU A 163 -27.19 3.97 12.99
N ASN A 164 -27.42 5.29 13.03
CA ASN A 164 -27.10 6.10 14.20
C ASN A 164 -27.98 5.77 15.41
N GLU A 165 -29.26 5.49 15.22
CA GLU A 165 -30.13 5.04 16.31
C GLU A 165 -29.72 3.65 16.83
N ILE A 166 -29.36 2.72 15.95
CA ILE A 166 -28.81 1.42 16.35
C ILE A 166 -27.49 1.62 17.12
N ARG A 167 -26.61 2.50 16.65
CA ARG A 167 -25.35 2.85 17.34
C ARG A 167 -25.63 3.35 18.76
N LYS A 168 -26.60 4.25 18.95
CA LYS A 168 -27.00 4.75 20.27
C LYS A 168 -27.52 3.64 21.19
N LEU A 169 -28.34 2.73 20.66
CA LEU A 169 -28.85 1.59 21.42
C LEU A 169 -27.73 0.65 21.89
N LEU A 170 -26.74 0.39 21.02
CA LEU A 170 -25.57 -0.43 21.36
C LEU A 170 -24.65 0.28 22.35
N ALA A 171 -24.44 1.59 22.18
CA ALA A 171 -23.61 2.41 23.06
C ALA A 171 -24.12 2.42 24.51
N ALA A 172 -25.43 2.30 24.75
CA ALA A 172 -26.00 2.25 26.10
C ALA A 172 -25.46 1.09 26.96
N GLY A 173 -24.96 0.02 26.33
CA GLY A 173 -24.30 -1.10 27.01
C GLY A 173 -22.79 -0.95 27.18
N VAL A 174 -22.18 0.07 26.59
CA VAL A 174 -20.73 0.31 26.64
C VAL A 174 -20.41 1.15 27.86
N SER A 175 -19.65 0.56 28.80
CA SER A 175 -19.14 1.27 29.96
C SER A 175 -17.62 1.28 29.93
N LEU A 176 -17.03 2.44 30.23
CA LEU A 176 -15.61 2.58 30.50
C LEU A 176 -15.44 2.80 32.01
N PRO A 177 -14.93 1.81 32.76
CA PRO A 177 -14.62 1.98 34.17
C PRO A 177 -13.66 3.16 34.37
N LYS A 178 -13.96 4.03 35.34
CA LYS A 178 -13.12 5.20 35.63
C LYS A 178 -11.66 4.83 35.93
N SER A 179 -11.43 3.70 36.60
CA SER A 179 -10.07 3.20 36.86
C SER A 179 -9.33 2.85 35.57
N GLU A 180 -9.98 2.23 34.60
CA GLU A 180 -9.39 1.89 33.30
C GLU A 180 -9.06 3.16 32.50
N LEU A 181 -9.96 4.15 32.51
CA LEU A 181 -9.74 5.45 31.89
C LEU A 181 -8.53 6.17 32.50
N ASP A 182 -8.49 6.24 33.84
CA ASP A 182 -7.45 6.95 34.58
C ASP A 182 -6.08 6.31 34.36
N GLU A 183 -5.99 4.98 34.44
CA GLU A 183 -4.75 4.24 34.20
C GLU A 183 -4.26 4.39 32.76
N ASN A 184 -5.14 4.28 31.76
CA ASN A 184 -4.76 4.42 30.36
C ASN A 184 -4.38 5.87 30.00
N PHE A 185 -5.08 6.86 30.59
CA PHE A 185 -4.75 8.27 30.42
C PHE A 185 -3.37 8.59 30.99
N GLN A 186 -3.11 8.19 32.24
CA GLN A 186 -1.79 8.36 32.85
C GLN A 186 -0.71 7.66 32.03
N ARG A 187 -0.91 6.38 31.69
CA ARG A 187 0.08 5.62 30.91
C ARG A 187 0.46 6.31 29.59
N GLY A 188 -0.51 6.92 28.92
CA GLY A 188 -0.31 7.60 27.64
C GLY A 188 0.31 8.99 27.74
N TYR A 189 -0.13 9.80 28.71
CA TYR A 189 0.20 11.23 28.80
C TYR A 189 1.23 11.58 29.88
N ASP A 190 1.60 10.64 30.75
CA ASP A 190 2.70 10.84 31.68
C ASP A 190 3.99 11.16 30.91
N ARG A 191 4.82 12.00 31.51
CA ARG A 191 6.17 12.28 31.01
C ARG A 191 7.09 11.14 31.42
N LEU A 192 7.64 10.46 30.42
CA LEU A 192 8.62 9.39 30.60
C LEU A 192 10.03 9.99 30.60
N TYR A 193 10.80 9.63 31.61
CA TYR A 193 12.23 9.92 31.70
C TYR A 193 12.98 8.64 31.38
N VAL A 194 13.67 8.62 30.23
CA VAL A 194 14.31 7.43 29.70
C VAL A 194 15.79 7.67 29.49
N SER A 195 16.60 6.74 29.97
CA SER A 195 18.01 6.62 29.64
C SER A 195 18.20 5.49 28.63
N VAL A 196 19.07 5.69 27.65
CA VAL A 196 19.42 4.65 26.67
C VAL A 196 20.89 4.30 26.74
N VAL A 197 21.19 3.01 26.68
CA VAL A 197 22.54 2.50 26.50
C VAL A 197 22.66 2.06 25.05
N ARG A 198 23.57 2.67 24.30
CA ARG A 198 23.76 2.41 22.87
C ARG A 198 24.91 1.44 22.65
N PHE A 199 24.73 0.56 21.68
CA PHE A 199 25.71 -0.40 21.21
C PHE A 199 25.96 -0.15 19.73
N ARG A 200 27.20 0.18 19.37
CA ARG A 200 27.58 0.34 17.97
C ARG A 200 28.27 -0.92 17.49
N ALA A 201 27.91 -1.42 16.31
CA ALA A 201 28.58 -2.59 15.76
C ALA A 201 30.10 -2.39 15.64
N ALA A 202 30.53 -1.17 15.29
CA ALA A 202 31.94 -0.81 15.16
C ALA A 202 32.76 -0.95 16.47
N ASP A 203 32.11 -0.89 17.63
CA ASP A 203 32.80 -1.06 18.92
C ASP A 203 33.29 -2.51 19.11
N PHE A 204 32.69 -3.46 18.40
CA PHE A 204 33.01 -4.89 18.47
C PHE A 204 34.01 -5.35 17.39
N ASP A 205 34.36 -4.49 16.43
CA ASP A 205 35.24 -4.85 15.30
C ASP A 205 36.60 -5.41 15.73
N LYS A 206 37.11 -4.97 16.89
CA LYS A 206 38.41 -5.39 17.43
C LYS A 206 38.40 -6.79 18.02
N ASP A 207 37.24 -7.27 18.45
CA ASP A 207 37.07 -8.59 19.06
C ASP A 207 36.83 -9.69 18.01
N ILE A 208 36.55 -9.28 16.77
CA ILE A 208 36.22 -10.17 15.66
C ILE A 208 37.49 -10.63 14.95
N LYS A 209 37.74 -11.94 15.01
CA LYS A 209 38.82 -12.59 14.27
C LYS A 209 38.23 -13.52 13.23
N ILE A 210 38.27 -13.11 11.96
CA ILE A 210 37.87 -13.96 10.84
C ILE A 210 39.04 -14.85 10.44
N THR A 211 38.86 -16.16 10.55
CA THR A 211 39.87 -17.13 10.15
C THR A 211 39.74 -17.50 8.66
N GLY A 212 40.79 -18.11 8.09
CA GLY A 212 40.71 -18.64 6.73
C GLY A 212 39.67 -19.76 6.58
N GLU A 213 39.45 -20.53 7.64
CA GLU A 213 38.43 -21.58 7.68
C GLU A 213 37.01 -21.00 7.60
N ASP A 214 36.73 -19.91 8.31
CA ASP A 214 35.43 -19.22 8.25
C ASP A 214 35.13 -18.71 6.84
N VAL A 215 36.14 -18.13 6.18
CA VAL A 215 36.02 -17.65 4.79
C VAL A 215 35.75 -18.81 3.84
N GLN A 216 36.47 -19.92 3.99
CA GLN A 216 36.30 -21.11 3.16
C GLN A 216 34.89 -21.69 3.33
N LYS A 217 34.43 -21.86 4.58
CA LYS A 217 33.10 -22.37 4.89
C LYS A 217 31.99 -21.46 4.34
N TYR A 218 32.14 -20.14 4.48
CA TYR A 218 31.20 -19.18 3.93
C TYR A 218 31.17 -19.27 2.39
N TYR A 219 32.34 -19.32 1.74
CA TYR A 219 32.45 -19.48 0.30
C TYR A 219 31.74 -20.75 -0.17
N ASP A 220 32.00 -21.90 0.46
CA ASP A 220 31.41 -23.19 0.10
C ASP A 220 29.89 -23.23 0.26
N THR A 221 29.35 -22.52 1.25
CA THR A 221 27.90 -22.48 1.53
C THR A 221 27.17 -21.48 0.63
N HIS A 222 27.81 -20.38 0.21
CA HIS A 222 27.18 -19.28 -0.53
C HIS A 222 27.68 -19.14 -1.98
N LYS A 223 28.23 -20.20 -2.58
CA LYS A 223 28.79 -20.17 -3.96
C LYS A 223 27.84 -19.61 -5.00
N GLU A 224 26.54 -19.89 -4.87
CA GLU A 224 25.52 -19.46 -5.83
C GLU A 224 25.22 -17.95 -5.75
N GLU A 225 25.47 -17.34 -4.60
CA GLU A 225 25.27 -15.90 -4.34
C GLU A 225 26.53 -15.10 -4.66
N LEU A 226 27.71 -15.72 -4.57
CA LEU A 226 29.00 -15.11 -4.84
C LEU A 226 29.31 -15.11 -6.35
N LYS A 227 28.61 -14.25 -7.09
CA LYS A 227 28.83 -14.05 -8.54
C LYS A 227 29.32 -12.64 -8.84
N THR A 228 30.00 -12.48 -9.97
CA THR A 228 30.24 -11.15 -10.54
C THR A 228 28.92 -10.56 -11.00
N ASP A 229 28.77 -9.25 -10.91
CA ASP A 229 27.61 -8.60 -11.49
C ASP A 229 27.62 -8.74 -13.01
N GLU A 230 26.44 -8.94 -13.57
CA GLU A 230 26.27 -8.90 -15.03
C GLU A 230 26.55 -7.48 -15.52
N LYS A 231 27.38 -7.38 -16.56
CA LYS A 231 27.69 -6.09 -17.20
C LYS A 231 27.11 -6.02 -18.58
N ARG A 232 26.61 -4.83 -18.92
CA ARG A 232 26.13 -4.48 -20.27
C ARG A 232 26.96 -3.34 -20.82
N LYS A 233 27.19 -3.40 -22.12
CA LYS A 233 27.67 -2.29 -22.93
C LYS A 233 26.63 -2.07 -24.01
N VAL A 234 26.15 -0.84 -24.12
CA VAL A 234 25.16 -0.47 -25.13
C VAL A 234 25.65 0.72 -25.92
N GLU A 235 25.18 0.80 -27.15
CA GLU A 235 25.12 2.05 -27.90
C GLU A 235 23.67 2.51 -27.97
N PHE A 236 23.42 3.80 -28.15
CA PHE A 236 22.06 4.31 -28.21
C PHE A 236 21.97 5.55 -29.09
N VAL A 237 20.76 5.81 -29.57
CA VAL A 237 20.37 7.08 -30.16
C VAL A 237 19.32 7.73 -29.28
N GLN A 238 19.30 9.06 -29.28
CA GLN A 238 18.32 9.85 -28.56
C GLN A 238 17.55 10.73 -29.54
N VAL A 239 16.23 10.75 -29.39
CA VAL A 239 15.29 11.56 -30.15
C VAL A 239 14.56 12.42 -29.13
N THR A 240 15.20 13.53 -28.76
CA THR A 240 14.77 14.41 -27.65
C THR A 240 14.49 15.82 -28.13
N LEU A 241 13.68 16.53 -27.36
CA LEU A 241 13.43 17.96 -27.56
C LEU A 241 14.76 18.74 -27.46
N ASN A 242 14.92 19.76 -28.30
CA ASN A 242 16.02 20.70 -28.18
C ASN A 242 15.78 21.67 -26.99
N GLU A 243 16.76 22.50 -26.66
CA GLU A 243 16.67 23.40 -25.49
C GLU A 243 15.55 24.48 -25.61
N GLU A 244 15.09 24.78 -26.82
CA GLU A 244 13.98 25.70 -27.06
C GLU A 244 12.64 25.00 -26.86
N ASP A 245 12.50 23.80 -27.44
CA ASP A 245 11.30 22.96 -27.39
C ASP A 245 11.03 22.40 -25.99
N LYS A 246 12.07 22.23 -25.16
CA LYS A 246 11.93 21.85 -23.74
C LYS A 246 11.14 22.88 -22.93
N LYS A 247 11.09 24.14 -23.36
CA LYS A 247 10.34 25.22 -22.70
C LYS A 247 8.87 25.28 -23.11
N LEU A 248 8.47 24.52 -24.15
CA LEU A 248 7.08 24.43 -24.58
C LEU A 248 6.22 23.81 -23.48
N ALA A 249 4.96 24.24 -23.41
CA ALA A 249 3.97 23.76 -22.46
C ALA A 249 2.66 23.41 -23.14
N GLY A 250 1.84 22.58 -22.48
CA GLY A 250 0.52 22.21 -22.97
C GLY A 250 0.55 21.52 -24.34
N ARG A 251 -0.32 21.96 -25.25
CA ARG A 251 -0.56 21.31 -26.55
C ARG A 251 0.67 21.28 -27.46
N GLU A 252 1.46 22.35 -27.49
CA GLU A 252 2.65 22.45 -28.35
C GLU A 252 3.72 21.43 -27.95
N ARG A 253 3.92 21.22 -26.63
CA ARG A 253 4.82 20.18 -26.12
C ARG A 253 4.34 18.79 -26.49
N ILE A 254 3.02 18.53 -26.41
CA ILE A 254 2.44 17.23 -26.78
C ILE A 254 2.65 16.95 -28.27
N GLU A 255 2.39 17.93 -29.13
CA GLU A 255 2.60 17.79 -30.58
C GLU A 255 4.08 17.59 -30.93
N ALA A 256 5.00 18.27 -30.24
CA ALA A 256 6.44 18.07 -30.41
C ALA A 256 6.87 16.67 -29.96
N LEU A 257 6.42 16.20 -28.79
CA LEU A 257 6.70 14.85 -28.30
C LEU A 257 6.10 13.76 -29.21
N GLN A 258 4.91 13.99 -29.78
CA GLN A 258 4.32 13.05 -30.74
C GLN A 258 5.18 12.90 -32.00
N LYS A 259 5.70 14.01 -32.57
CA LYS A 259 6.62 13.94 -33.72
C LYS A 259 7.90 13.16 -33.39
N LEU A 260 8.41 13.31 -32.16
CA LEU A 260 9.56 12.53 -31.69
C LEU A 260 9.20 11.04 -31.53
N ALA A 261 7.99 10.73 -31.06
CA ALA A 261 7.49 9.37 -30.94
C ALA A 261 7.35 8.69 -32.31
N ASP A 262 6.79 9.40 -33.29
CA ASP A 262 6.65 8.92 -34.67
C ASP A 262 8.05 8.63 -35.26
N ARG A 263 9.00 9.56 -35.10
CA ARG A 263 10.38 9.38 -35.55
C ARG A 263 11.09 8.21 -34.85
N ALA A 264 10.88 8.04 -33.54
CA ALA A 264 11.44 6.92 -32.80
C ALA A 264 10.83 5.59 -33.29
N THR A 265 9.54 5.56 -33.57
CA THR A 265 8.83 4.41 -34.13
C THR A 265 9.36 4.04 -35.50
N ASP A 266 9.49 5.02 -36.40
CA ASP A 266 10.08 4.83 -37.74
C ASP A 266 11.50 4.27 -37.67
N PHE A 267 12.31 4.77 -36.71
CA PHE A 267 13.65 4.25 -36.49
C PHE A 267 13.64 2.80 -36.01
N THR A 268 12.79 2.46 -35.02
CA THR A 268 12.66 1.06 -34.54
C THR A 268 12.16 0.13 -35.64
N GLN A 269 11.21 0.56 -36.47
CA GLN A 269 10.73 -0.22 -37.60
C GLN A 269 11.83 -0.43 -38.65
N ALA A 270 12.63 0.59 -38.95
CA ALA A 270 13.76 0.48 -39.86
C ALA A 270 14.84 -0.51 -39.35
N LEU A 271 15.02 -0.64 -38.04
CA LEU A 271 15.90 -1.65 -37.43
C LEU A 271 15.36 -3.08 -37.63
N LEU A 272 14.04 -3.26 -37.63
CA LEU A 272 13.39 -4.57 -37.80
C LEU A 272 13.38 -5.06 -39.26
N GLU A 273 13.34 -4.15 -40.24
CA GLU A 273 12.98 -4.53 -41.61
C GLU A 273 14.08 -5.26 -42.41
N LYS A 274 15.38 -5.18 -42.08
CA LYS A 274 16.46 -5.88 -42.83
C LYS A 274 17.79 -5.96 -42.09
N SER A 275 17.96 -6.82 -41.06
CA SER A 275 19.26 -7.09 -40.40
C SER A 275 20.19 -5.86 -40.33
N ALA A 276 19.61 -4.69 -40.01
CA ALA A 276 20.21 -3.42 -40.36
C ALA A 276 21.18 -3.07 -39.25
N ASP A 277 22.42 -2.79 -39.61
CA ASP A 277 23.40 -2.33 -38.63
C ASP A 277 22.90 -1.04 -37.96
N PHE A 278 22.92 -1.00 -36.64
CA PHE A 278 22.35 0.10 -35.84
C PHE A 278 22.96 1.45 -36.21
N LYS A 279 24.26 1.49 -36.54
CA LYS A 279 24.95 2.71 -36.98
C LYS A 279 24.53 3.14 -38.38
N GLN A 280 24.28 2.19 -39.28
CA GLN A 280 23.76 2.49 -40.61
C GLN A 280 22.32 3.03 -40.56
N ALA A 281 21.46 2.45 -39.72
CA ALA A 281 20.11 2.97 -39.49
C ALA A 281 20.19 4.38 -38.92
N ALA A 282 21.03 4.60 -37.90
CA ALA A 282 21.19 5.92 -37.29
C ALA A 282 21.67 6.98 -38.30
N ALA A 283 22.60 6.62 -39.19
CA ALA A 283 23.05 7.51 -40.26
C ALA A 283 21.94 7.91 -41.24
N LYS A 284 21.04 6.99 -41.62
CA LYS A 284 19.88 7.29 -42.49
C LYS A 284 18.94 8.31 -41.85
N PHE A 285 18.73 8.18 -40.53
CA PHE A 285 17.89 9.08 -39.76
C PHE A 285 18.65 10.30 -39.22
N GLN A 286 19.93 10.47 -39.58
CA GLN A 286 20.80 11.55 -39.11
C GLN A 286 20.84 11.67 -37.57
N LEU A 287 20.77 10.51 -36.88
CA LEU A 287 20.83 10.43 -35.43
C LEU A 287 22.27 10.11 -34.98
N PRO A 288 22.87 10.90 -34.07
CA PRO A 288 24.20 10.60 -33.55
C PRO A 288 24.14 9.39 -32.62
N VAL A 289 24.96 8.37 -32.91
CA VAL A 289 25.12 7.20 -32.04
C VAL A 289 26.09 7.54 -30.91
N ARG A 290 25.69 7.23 -29.68
CA ARG A 290 26.54 7.32 -28.48
C ARG A 290 26.82 5.93 -27.95
N GLU A 291 28.01 5.71 -27.41
CA GLU A 291 28.42 4.46 -26.79
C GLU A 291 28.64 4.65 -25.28
N THR A 292 28.26 3.63 -24.51
CA THR A 292 28.50 3.56 -23.07
C THR A 292 29.79 2.79 -22.76
N GLY A 293 30.29 2.94 -21.52
CA GLY A 293 31.22 1.98 -20.95
C GLY A 293 30.52 0.66 -20.58
N GLU A 294 31.25 -0.30 -19.99
CA GLU A 294 30.59 -1.42 -19.32
C GLU A 294 30.00 -0.94 -17.99
N PHE A 295 28.74 -1.28 -17.73
CA PHE A 295 28.05 -0.90 -16.49
C PHE A 295 27.21 -2.06 -15.94
N THR A 296 26.89 -2.01 -14.64
CA THR A 296 26.05 -3.00 -13.94
C THR A 296 24.64 -2.44 -13.72
N ALA A 297 23.70 -3.30 -13.34
CA ALA A 297 22.34 -2.85 -13.03
C ALA A 297 22.31 -1.93 -11.79
N ALA A 298 23.20 -2.17 -10.82
CA ALA A 298 23.35 -1.37 -9.61
C ALA A 298 24.07 -0.04 -9.85
N GLU A 299 24.96 0.02 -10.85
CA GLU A 299 25.72 1.22 -11.20
C GLU A 299 25.61 1.49 -12.72
N PRO A 300 24.52 2.14 -13.18
CA PRO A 300 24.34 2.46 -14.59
C PRO A 300 25.36 3.46 -15.14
N ASP A 301 25.61 3.43 -16.45
CA ASP A 301 26.46 4.42 -17.12
C ASP A 301 25.90 5.86 -16.93
N PRO A 302 26.75 6.87 -16.66
CA PRO A 302 26.30 8.26 -16.47
C PRO A 302 25.41 8.80 -17.60
N GLN A 303 25.60 8.35 -18.83
CA GLN A 303 24.79 8.77 -19.98
C GLN A 303 23.35 8.24 -19.94
N LEU A 304 23.10 7.17 -19.17
CA LEU A 304 21.78 6.57 -18.99
C LEU A 304 21.12 6.96 -17.66
N LYS A 305 21.84 7.66 -16.76
CA LYS A 305 21.30 8.11 -15.46
C LYS A 305 20.26 9.23 -15.55
N VAL A 306 20.00 9.75 -16.75
CA VAL A 306 18.97 10.77 -16.99
C VAL A 306 17.56 10.26 -16.68
N ASP A 307 17.32 8.95 -16.83
CA ASP A 307 16.05 8.32 -16.45
C ASP A 307 16.31 6.85 -16.06
N PRO A 308 15.82 6.38 -14.89
CA PRO A 308 16.01 4.99 -14.44
C PRO A 308 15.51 3.93 -15.43
N LYS A 309 14.54 4.25 -16.29
CA LYS A 309 14.00 3.32 -17.30
C LYS A 309 15.05 2.91 -18.32
N LEU A 310 16.04 3.77 -18.62
CA LEU A 310 17.07 3.48 -19.62
C LEU A 310 18.01 2.38 -19.16
N GLY A 311 18.47 2.47 -17.90
CA GLY A 311 19.26 1.40 -17.29
C GLY A 311 18.50 0.08 -17.26
N ALA A 312 17.23 0.10 -16.84
CA ALA A 312 16.39 -1.09 -16.83
C ALA A 312 16.18 -1.67 -18.24
N ALA A 313 15.99 -0.84 -19.26
CA ALA A 313 15.83 -1.28 -20.64
C ALA A 313 17.11 -1.96 -21.18
N ALA A 314 18.29 -1.41 -20.88
CA ALA A 314 19.56 -2.01 -21.29
C ALA A 314 19.75 -3.44 -20.76
N PHE A 315 19.30 -3.72 -19.54
CA PHE A 315 19.40 -5.06 -18.92
C PHE A 315 18.32 -6.05 -19.41
N LYS A 316 17.29 -5.59 -20.13
CA LYS A 316 16.33 -6.46 -20.81
C LYS A 316 16.84 -6.99 -22.16
N LEU A 317 17.85 -6.33 -22.74
CA LEU A 317 18.38 -6.71 -24.05
C LEU A 317 19.11 -8.06 -23.99
N SER A 318 19.08 -8.78 -25.11
CA SER A 318 19.77 -10.06 -25.26
C SER A 318 20.50 -10.13 -26.59
N THR A 319 21.29 -11.18 -26.81
CA THR A 319 21.91 -11.40 -28.13
C THR A 319 20.88 -11.77 -29.21
N GLN A 320 19.69 -12.23 -28.82
CA GLN A 320 18.57 -12.54 -29.73
C GLN A 320 17.73 -11.30 -30.03
N GLU A 321 17.57 -10.42 -29.03
CA GLU A 321 16.88 -9.14 -29.12
C GLU A 321 17.84 -8.03 -28.69
N PRO A 322 18.77 -7.61 -29.58
CA PRO A 322 19.82 -6.66 -29.23
C PRO A 322 19.31 -5.23 -29.19
N HIS A 323 18.16 -4.92 -29.79
CA HIS A 323 17.58 -3.59 -29.85
C HIS A 323 16.44 -3.43 -28.85
N SER A 324 16.36 -2.28 -28.18
CA SER A 324 15.21 -1.95 -27.35
C SER A 324 14.08 -1.39 -28.21
N ASP A 325 12.86 -1.44 -27.68
CA ASP A 325 11.80 -0.54 -28.11
C ASP A 325 12.17 0.92 -27.80
N ALA A 326 11.39 1.86 -28.33
CA ALA A 326 11.52 3.27 -28.00
C ALA A 326 11.18 3.52 -26.52
N VAL A 327 12.20 3.76 -25.70
CA VAL A 327 12.06 4.05 -24.28
C VAL A 327 11.68 5.51 -24.09
N GLN A 328 10.45 5.76 -23.67
CA GLN A 328 9.95 7.11 -23.40
C GLN A 328 10.49 7.66 -22.06
N VAL A 329 11.09 8.85 -22.15
CA VAL A 329 11.53 9.68 -21.02
C VAL A 329 10.86 11.05 -21.10
N ALA A 330 11.05 11.92 -20.09
CA ALA A 330 10.36 13.21 -19.98
C ALA A 330 10.51 14.15 -21.19
N ASP A 331 11.67 14.11 -21.85
CA ASP A 331 12.05 15.01 -22.94
C ASP A 331 12.17 14.32 -24.30
N GLY A 332 11.71 13.06 -24.43
CA GLY A 332 11.73 12.34 -25.71
C GLY A 332 11.93 10.84 -25.57
N PHE A 333 12.64 10.25 -26.53
CA PHE A 333 12.76 8.80 -26.67
C PHE A 333 14.22 8.37 -26.87
N TYR A 334 14.55 7.21 -26.31
CA TYR A 334 15.86 6.58 -26.46
C TYR A 334 15.67 5.19 -27.06
N ILE A 335 16.53 4.83 -27.99
CA ILE A 335 16.59 3.48 -28.54
C ILE A 335 18.00 2.96 -28.28
N LEU A 336 18.10 1.83 -27.60
CA LEU A 336 19.36 1.21 -27.18
C LEU A 336 19.64 -0.02 -28.04
N ASN A 337 20.93 -0.29 -28.25
CA ASN A 337 21.43 -1.48 -28.89
C ASN A 337 22.54 -2.11 -28.05
N LEU A 338 22.43 -3.41 -27.81
CA LEU A 338 23.40 -4.17 -27.05
C LEU A 338 24.67 -4.40 -27.89
N THR A 339 25.79 -3.87 -27.42
CA THR A 339 27.10 -4.04 -28.06
C THR A 339 28.02 -4.98 -27.29
N GLY A 340 27.75 -5.22 -26.00
CA GLY A 340 28.48 -6.19 -25.19
C GLY A 340 27.66 -6.71 -24.01
N LYS A 341 27.81 -8.00 -23.72
CA LYS A 341 27.25 -8.66 -22.54
C LYS A 341 28.35 -9.48 -21.87
N THR A 342 28.59 -9.21 -20.60
CA THR A 342 29.46 -10.02 -19.75
C THR A 342 28.58 -10.67 -18.69
N GLU A 343 28.39 -11.98 -18.82
CA GLU A 343 27.52 -12.74 -17.91
C GLU A 343 28.10 -12.81 -16.50
N ALA A 344 27.20 -12.93 -15.53
CA ALA A 344 27.57 -13.20 -14.16
C ALA A 344 28.29 -14.56 -14.08
N ARG A 345 29.52 -14.58 -13.57
CA ARG A 345 30.27 -15.81 -13.30
C ARG A 345 30.49 -15.97 -11.80
N PRO A 346 30.63 -17.20 -11.27
CA PRO A 346 31.07 -17.41 -9.90
C PRO A 346 32.39 -16.67 -9.63
N LEU A 347 32.46 -15.98 -8.50
CA LEU A 347 33.70 -15.41 -7.99
C LEU A 347 34.60 -16.55 -7.53
N THR A 348 35.90 -16.42 -7.80
CA THR A 348 36.89 -17.29 -7.15
C THR A 348 37.00 -16.95 -5.66
N LEU A 349 37.54 -17.87 -4.85
CA LEU A 349 37.75 -17.60 -3.42
C LEU A 349 38.57 -16.33 -3.19
N GLU A 350 39.62 -16.11 -3.97
CA GLU A 350 40.48 -14.92 -3.86
C GLU A 350 39.72 -13.62 -4.18
N GLU A 351 38.85 -13.63 -5.19
CA GLU A 351 38.01 -12.47 -5.55
C GLU A 351 36.88 -12.23 -4.53
N ALA A 352 36.32 -13.31 -3.97
CA ALA A 352 35.23 -13.23 -3.00
C ALA A 352 35.71 -12.91 -1.58
N LYS A 353 36.94 -13.28 -1.22
CA LYS A 353 37.53 -13.12 0.11
C LYS A 353 37.28 -11.76 0.77
N PRO A 354 37.52 -10.59 0.13
CA PRO A 354 37.25 -9.30 0.76
C PRO A 354 35.76 -9.09 1.06
N LYS A 355 34.86 -9.52 0.16
CA LYS A 355 33.40 -9.44 0.36
C LYS A 355 32.94 -10.37 1.49
N ILE A 356 33.48 -11.58 1.53
CA ILE A 356 33.18 -12.58 2.56
C ILE A 356 33.66 -12.09 3.93
N VAL A 357 34.88 -11.57 4.01
CA VAL A 357 35.42 -11.04 5.27
C VAL A 357 34.57 -9.88 5.79
N ASP A 358 34.14 -8.96 4.92
CA ASP A 358 33.24 -7.87 5.31
C ASP A 358 31.87 -8.40 5.80
N ALA A 359 31.27 -9.33 5.06
CA ALA A 359 29.99 -9.95 5.44
C ALA A 359 30.06 -10.71 6.77
N LEU A 360 31.12 -11.51 6.96
CA LEU A 360 31.37 -12.24 8.20
C LEU A 360 31.63 -11.29 9.37
N LYS A 361 32.40 -10.22 9.17
CA LYS A 361 32.62 -9.20 10.20
C LYS A 361 31.31 -8.57 10.63
N LYS A 362 30.47 -8.12 9.69
CA LYS A 362 29.16 -7.54 10.00
C LYS A 362 28.25 -8.50 10.75
N THR A 363 28.26 -9.77 10.35
CA THR A 363 27.45 -10.81 10.99
C THR A 363 27.92 -11.08 12.42
N GLN A 364 29.22 -11.33 12.61
CA GLN A 364 29.80 -11.57 13.94
C GLN A 364 29.68 -10.35 14.85
N ALA A 365 29.86 -9.13 14.32
CA ALA A 365 29.66 -7.89 15.08
C ALA A 365 28.22 -7.80 15.62
N ARG A 366 27.23 -8.11 14.78
CA ARG A 366 25.82 -8.11 15.18
C ARG A 366 25.51 -9.18 16.22
N GLU A 367 26.05 -10.38 16.07
CA GLU A 367 25.87 -11.48 17.03
C GLU A 367 26.52 -11.16 18.39
N LEU A 368 27.76 -10.67 18.39
CA LEU A 368 28.47 -10.24 19.59
C LEU A 368 27.74 -9.09 20.29
N MET A 369 27.33 -8.09 19.52
CA MET A 369 26.53 -6.96 20.01
C MET A 369 25.24 -7.44 20.68
N SER A 370 24.47 -8.30 20.02
CA SER A 370 23.23 -8.84 20.58
C SER A 370 23.48 -9.68 21.84
N THR A 371 24.56 -10.45 21.88
CA THR A 371 24.95 -11.27 23.03
C THR A 371 25.32 -10.37 24.21
N LYS A 372 26.17 -9.36 23.99
CA LYS A 372 26.55 -8.39 25.02
C LYS A 372 25.39 -7.52 25.49
N GLY A 373 24.50 -7.14 24.58
CA GLY A 373 23.24 -6.50 24.92
C GLY A 373 22.39 -7.37 25.85
N ALA A 374 22.18 -8.64 25.51
CA ALA A 374 21.42 -9.58 26.33
C ALA A 374 22.07 -9.84 27.71
N GLU A 375 23.40 -10.01 27.77
CA GLU A 375 24.14 -10.11 29.03
C GLU A 375 23.93 -8.87 29.92
N LEU A 376 23.99 -7.66 29.34
CA LEU A 376 23.75 -6.44 30.09
C LEU A 376 22.31 -6.36 30.60
N VAL A 377 21.32 -6.70 29.78
CA VAL A 377 19.91 -6.75 30.20
C VAL A 377 19.74 -7.67 31.42
N GLN A 378 20.37 -8.85 31.41
CA GLN A 378 20.32 -9.77 32.54
C GLN A 378 20.93 -9.15 33.80
N GLN A 379 22.12 -8.56 33.69
CA GLN A 379 22.79 -7.88 34.81
C GLN A 379 21.95 -6.72 35.38
N LEU A 380 21.33 -5.91 34.53
CA LEU A 380 20.47 -4.81 34.96
C LEU A 380 19.21 -5.32 35.66
N ARG A 381 18.59 -6.40 35.16
CA ARG A 381 17.44 -7.03 35.82
C ARG A 381 17.82 -7.62 37.18
N GLU A 382 19.00 -8.21 37.31
CA GLU A 382 19.52 -8.72 38.59
C GLU A 382 19.86 -7.60 39.58
N ALA A 383 20.47 -6.50 39.10
CA ALA A 383 20.73 -5.30 39.89
C ALA A 383 19.41 -4.71 40.44
N LYS A 384 18.37 -4.63 39.60
CA LYS A 384 17.04 -4.21 40.05
C LYS A 384 16.49 -5.12 41.15
N LYS A 385 16.54 -6.44 40.96
CA LYS A 385 16.03 -7.42 41.94
C LYS A 385 16.78 -7.36 43.27
N SER A 386 18.07 -7.04 43.25
CA SER A 386 18.90 -6.88 44.45
C SER A 386 18.83 -5.48 45.08
N GLY A 387 18.08 -4.54 44.48
CA GLY A 387 17.93 -3.16 44.97
C GLY A 387 19.16 -2.27 44.69
N GLN A 388 20.08 -2.70 43.82
CA GLN A 388 21.22 -1.89 43.41
C GLN A 388 20.76 -0.80 42.40
N PRO A 389 21.30 0.44 42.49
CA PRO A 389 21.06 1.47 41.49
C PRO A 389 21.48 1.01 40.09
N LEU A 390 20.59 1.15 39.11
CA LEU A 390 20.84 0.70 37.74
C LEU A 390 21.99 1.46 37.09
N GLU A 391 22.15 2.75 37.41
CA GLU A 391 23.25 3.58 36.93
C GLU A 391 24.61 2.98 37.31
N ALA A 392 24.75 2.50 38.55
CA ALA A 392 25.98 1.85 39.01
C ALA A 392 26.23 0.51 38.30
N ALA A 393 25.17 -0.22 37.94
CA ALA A 393 25.28 -1.46 37.17
C ALA A 393 25.68 -1.19 35.70
N ILE A 394 25.14 -0.13 35.10
CA ILE A 394 25.50 0.35 33.74
C ILE A 394 26.97 0.80 33.72
N GLU A 395 27.40 1.60 34.70
CA GLU A 395 28.79 2.06 34.80
C GLU A 395 29.77 0.90 35.00
N LYS A 396 29.41 -0.11 35.82
CA LYS A 396 30.21 -1.31 36.03
C LYS A 396 30.39 -2.14 34.75
N ALA A 397 29.42 -2.10 33.84
CA ALA A 397 29.50 -2.73 32.54
C ALA A 397 30.34 -1.92 31.52
N GLY A 398 30.89 -0.77 31.91
CA GLY A 398 31.78 0.04 31.08
C GLY A 398 31.08 0.83 29.98
N VAL A 399 29.75 0.94 30.04
CA VAL A 399 28.92 1.67 29.08
C VAL A 399 28.34 2.93 29.73
N LYS A 400 28.13 3.99 28.93
CA LYS A 400 27.57 5.26 29.43
C LYS A 400 26.10 5.38 29.01
N PRO A 401 25.17 5.62 29.96
CA PRO A 401 23.79 5.90 29.61
C PRO A 401 23.67 7.33 29.04
N GLU A 402 22.88 7.47 27.99
CA GLU A 402 22.47 8.75 27.40
C GLU A 402 21.05 9.08 27.88
N LYS A 403 20.86 10.24 28.50
CA LYS A 403 19.53 10.70 28.93
C LYS A 403 18.80 11.36 27.77
N LEU A 404 17.62 10.83 27.45
CA LEU A 404 16.75 11.43 26.45
C LEU A 404 15.95 12.60 27.03
N PRO A 405 15.55 13.59 26.20
CA PRO A 405 14.53 14.54 26.59
C PRO A 405 13.24 13.81 27.00
N ALA A 406 12.59 14.27 28.08
CA ALA A 406 11.34 13.66 28.52
C ALA A 406 10.26 13.78 27.44
N PHE A 407 9.49 12.71 27.24
CA PHE A 407 8.45 12.62 26.21
C PHE A 407 7.20 11.94 26.75
N SER A 408 6.07 12.09 26.05
CA SER A 408 4.86 11.30 26.32
C SER A 408 4.64 10.25 25.22
N LEU A 409 3.95 9.16 25.53
CA LEU A 409 3.60 8.15 24.52
C LEU A 409 2.55 8.71 23.56
N ILE A 410 1.60 9.47 24.10
CA ILE A 410 0.60 10.22 23.35
C ILE A 410 0.99 11.70 23.41
N GLU A 411 1.70 12.15 22.38
CA GLU A 411 1.89 13.58 22.11
C GLU A 411 0.88 13.96 21.02
N GLU A 412 0.01 14.93 21.30
CA GLU A 412 -0.66 15.61 20.19
C GLU A 412 0.39 16.51 19.53
N GLU A 413 0.45 16.49 18.19
CA GLU A 413 1.17 17.49 17.42
C GLU A 413 0.61 18.85 17.83
N SER A 414 1.28 19.52 18.76
CA SER A 414 0.93 20.89 19.10
C SER A 414 1.22 21.73 17.87
N GLU A 415 0.16 22.11 17.15
CA GLU A 415 0.18 23.30 16.31
C GLU A 415 0.83 24.43 17.13
N LYS A 416 1.96 24.96 16.64
CA LYS A 416 2.90 25.88 17.32
C LYS A 416 4.08 25.21 18.04
N SER A 417 4.92 24.54 17.27
CA SER A 417 6.37 24.70 17.46
C SER A 417 6.84 25.75 16.44
N GLU A 418 6.86 27.02 16.83
CA GLU A 418 7.62 28.06 16.12
C GLU A 418 9.10 27.73 16.27
N GLY A 419 9.67 27.08 15.26
CA GLY A 419 11.07 26.69 15.23
C GLY A 419 11.28 25.68 14.12
N ASN A 420 12.05 26.07 13.11
CA ASN A 420 12.21 25.40 11.83
C ASN A 420 13.05 24.11 11.90
N GLU A 421 12.82 23.28 12.92
CA GLU A 421 13.19 21.87 12.94
C GLU A 421 11.90 21.08 13.05
N GLN A 422 11.40 20.61 11.91
CA GLN A 422 10.53 19.45 11.89
C GLN A 422 11.24 18.34 12.69
N LYS A 423 10.91 18.18 13.98
CA LYS A 423 11.15 16.92 14.69
C LYS A 423 10.24 15.88 14.05
N LYS A 424 10.58 15.44 12.84
CA LYS A 424 10.27 14.09 12.39
C LYS A 424 10.71 13.22 13.55
N GLN A 425 9.76 12.64 14.28
CA GLN A 425 10.07 11.65 15.30
C GLN A 425 11.02 10.66 14.61
N SER A 426 12.27 10.58 15.08
CA SER A 426 13.23 9.69 14.45
C SER A 426 12.66 8.27 14.55
N PRO A 427 12.87 7.40 13.54
CA PRO A 427 12.42 6.01 13.62
C PRO A 427 12.88 5.31 14.91
N GLU A 428 14.04 5.73 15.43
CA GLU A 428 14.57 5.30 16.71
C GLU A 428 13.73 5.78 17.91
N LEU A 429 13.30 7.05 17.95
CA LEU A 429 12.47 7.56 19.06
C LEU A 429 11.12 6.84 19.12
N LEU A 430 10.52 6.52 17.97
CA LEU A 430 9.31 5.70 17.89
C LEU A 430 9.56 4.30 18.48
N THR A 431 10.64 3.65 18.05
CA THR A 431 11.04 2.34 18.56
C THR A 431 11.24 2.35 20.08
N ILE A 432 11.86 3.41 20.62
CA ILE A 432 12.06 3.58 22.05
C ILE A 432 10.72 3.77 22.76
N LYS A 433 9.84 4.65 22.26
CA LYS A 433 8.50 4.89 22.82
C LYS A 433 7.72 3.57 22.96
N ASP A 434 7.69 2.77 21.89
CA ASP A 434 6.99 1.48 21.87
C ASP A 434 7.62 0.49 22.87
N SER A 435 8.95 0.44 22.94
CA SER A 435 9.66 -0.50 23.81
C SER A 435 9.49 -0.19 25.30
N VAL A 436 9.38 1.08 25.67
CA VAL A 436 9.22 1.50 27.08
C VAL A 436 7.76 1.62 27.52
N ALA A 437 6.81 1.55 26.58
CA ALA A 437 5.39 1.86 26.83
C ALA A 437 4.78 1.05 27.99
N LEU A 438 5.17 -0.22 28.11
CA LEU A 438 4.66 -1.17 29.10
C LEU A 438 5.61 -1.39 30.28
N LEU A 439 6.75 -0.69 30.33
CA LEU A 439 7.71 -0.82 31.42
C LEU A 439 7.25 -0.07 32.68
N ASN A 440 7.58 -0.61 33.84
CA ASN A 440 7.47 0.11 35.11
C ASN A 440 8.72 0.95 35.36
N PRO A 441 8.66 1.99 36.22
CA PRO A 441 9.86 2.69 36.67
C PRO A 441 10.94 1.73 37.18
N GLY A 442 12.17 1.99 36.76
CA GLY A 442 13.35 1.15 36.96
C GLY A 442 13.35 -0.16 36.17
N ASP A 443 12.39 -0.45 35.28
CA ASP A 443 12.53 -1.58 34.35
C ASP A 443 13.41 -1.21 33.15
N VAL A 444 13.94 -2.25 32.51
CA VAL A 444 14.77 -2.14 31.31
C VAL A 444 14.14 -2.96 30.19
N THR A 445 14.27 -2.47 28.96
CA THR A 445 13.89 -3.23 27.76
C THR A 445 14.79 -4.46 27.60
N ASP A 446 14.38 -5.40 26.76
CA ASP A 446 15.35 -6.29 26.13
C ASP A 446 16.27 -5.48 25.18
N PHE A 447 17.29 -6.13 24.61
CA PHE A 447 18.12 -5.51 23.59
C PHE A 447 17.28 -5.24 22.33
N VAL A 448 17.24 -3.98 21.91
CA VAL A 448 16.45 -3.52 20.76
C VAL A 448 17.39 -3.19 19.59
N PRO A 449 17.37 -3.97 18.49
CA PRO A 449 18.14 -3.65 17.29
C PRO A 449 17.66 -2.35 16.64
N SER A 450 18.58 -1.49 16.21
CA SER A 450 18.32 -0.21 15.55
C SER A 450 19.27 -0.04 14.35
N GLY A 451 18.85 -0.52 13.17
CA GLY A 451 19.69 -0.53 11.97
C GLY A 451 20.90 -1.46 12.12
N THR A 452 22.11 -0.90 12.02
CA THR A 452 23.38 -1.62 12.27
C THR A 452 23.77 -1.66 13.75
N ASP A 453 23.13 -0.84 14.56
CA ASP A 453 23.42 -0.66 15.98
C ASP A 453 22.30 -1.28 16.82
N GLY A 454 22.34 -1.06 18.13
CA GLY A 454 21.23 -1.40 19.00
C GLY A 454 21.26 -0.61 20.30
N LEU A 455 20.19 -0.75 21.07
CA LEU A 455 20.04 -0.03 22.32
C LEU A 455 19.32 -0.85 23.38
N ILE A 456 19.51 -0.46 24.63
CA ILE A 456 18.69 -0.87 25.76
C ILE A 456 18.15 0.41 26.38
N ALA A 457 16.84 0.50 26.56
CA ALA A 457 16.21 1.63 27.23
C ALA A 457 15.88 1.27 28.68
N VAL A 458 16.10 2.24 29.56
CA VAL A 458 15.80 2.19 30.99
C VAL A 458 14.77 3.26 31.28
N LEU A 459 13.61 2.86 31.79
CA LEU A 459 12.61 3.82 32.23
C LEU A 459 12.96 4.26 33.65
N GLU A 460 13.53 5.47 33.81
CA GLU A 460 13.94 5.98 35.13
C GLU A 460 12.71 6.28 36.00
N LYS A 461 11.77 7.04 35.45
CA LYS A 461 10.53 7.42 36.13
C LYS A 461 9.43 7.83 35.16
N ARG A 462 8.20 7.81 35.66
CA ARG A 462 7.02 8.41 35.04
C ARG A 462 6.57 9.55 35.93
N GLU A 463 6.37 10.72 35.34
CA GLU A 463 5.79 11.86 36.04
C GLU A 463 4.39 12.15 35.49
N PRO A 464 3.37 12.20 36.36
CA PRO A 464 2.03 12.58 35.95
C PRO A 464 2.01 13.92 35.21
N LEU A 465 1.14 14.04 34.22
CA LEU A 465 0.94 15.31 33.52
C LEU A 465 0.49 16.39 34.52
N ALA A 466 1.39 17.33 34.83
CA ALA A 466 1.19 18.34 35.87
C ALA A 466 0.39 19.58 35.43
N ASP A 467 -0.06 19.64 34.18
CA ASP A 467 -0.52 20.87 33.54
C ASP A 467 -2.04 21.09 33.70
N THR A 468 -2.46 22.36 33.77
CA THR A 468 -3.88 22.76 33.94
C THR A 468 -4.80 22.29 32.80
N SER A 469 -4.20 21.87 31.67
CA SER A 469 -4.86 21.25 30.51
C SER A 469 -5.20 19.76 30.68
N GLY A 470 -4.84 19.13 31.81
CA GLY A 470 -5.04 17.70 32.04
C GLY A 470 -6.51 17.25 32.03
N ALA A 471 -7.43 18.11 32.49
CA ALA A 471 -8.86 17.80 32.49
C ALA A 471 -9.45 17.75 31.08
N ASP A 472 -9.14 18.75 30.25
CA ASP A 472 -9.61 18.81 28.85
C ASP A 472 -9.03 17.66 28.03
N LYS A 473 -7.73 17.36 28.22
CA LYS A 473 -7.07 16.21 27.58
C LYS A 473 -7.70 14.89 28.00
N LYS A 474 -8.04 14.73 29.28
CA LYS A 474 -8.68 13.52 29.79
C LYS A 474 -10.09 13.36 29.24
N ALA A 475 -10.87 14.44 29.11
CA ALA A 475 -12.18 14.43 28.49
C ALA A 475 -12.11 14.06 26.99
N ALA A 476 -11.14 14.62 26.25
CA ALA A 476 -10.91 14.26 24.85
C ALA A 476 -10.46 12.81 24.69
N PHE A 477 -9.59 12.32 25.58
CA PHE A 477 -9.15 10.94 25.62
C PHE A 477 -10.30 9.97 25.91
N GLU A 478 -11.13 10.28 26.93
CA GLU A 478 -12.34 9.52 27.27
C GLU A 478 -13.27 9.41 26.08
N LYS A 479 -13.58 10.54 25.43
CA LYS A 479 -14.42 10.58 24.23
C LYS A 479 -13.88 9.67 23.14
N ARG A 480 -12.58 9.75 22.83
CA ARG A 480 -11.95 8.92 21.79
C ARG A 480 -11.99 7.42 22.13
N ILE A 481 -11.72 7.05 23.38
CA ILE A 481 -11.77 5.64 23.80
C ILE A 481 -13.21 5.11 23.74
N LEU A 482 -14.18 5.92 24.17
CA LEU A 482 -15.59 5.55 24.12
C LEU A 482 -16.06 5.38 22.68
N GLU A 483 -15.78 6.34 21.80
CA GLU A 483 -16.11 6.26 20.36
C GLU A 483 -15.48 5.02 19.71
N ASN A 484 -14.22 4.71 20.05
CA ASN A 484 -13.57 3.49 19.56
C ASN A 484 -14.26 2.21 20.06
N LYS A 485 -14.61 2.13 21.36
CA LYS A 485 -15.31 0.98 21.94
C LYS A 485 -16.70 0.82 21.32
N GLU A 486 -17.45 1.91 21.18
CA GLU A 486 -18.76 1.93 20.50
C GLU A 486 -18.66 1.45 19.05
N GLY A 487 -17.63 1.92 18.31
CA GLY A 487 -17.37 1.49 16.94
C GLY A 487 -17.08 -0.02 16.84
N ILE A 488 -16.27 -0.56 17.76
CA ILE A 488 -16.00 -2.02 17.82
C ILE A 488 -17.28 -2.81 18.05
N VAL A 489 -18.10 -2.38 19.03
CA VAL A 489 -19.38 -3.05 19.32
C VAL A 489 -20.32 -3.01 18.12
N LEU A 490 -20.39 -1.89 17.40
CA LEU A 490 -21.21 -1.78 16.19
C LEU A 490 -20.74 -2.72 15.07
N VAL A 491 -19.43 -2.81 14.83
CA VAL A 491 -18.87 -3.72 13.82
C VAL A 491 -19.10 -5.19 14.18
N GLU A 492 -18.89 -5.56 15.45
CA GLU A 492 -19.17 -6.92 15.92
C GLU A 492 -20.67 -7.24 15.88
N TRP A 493 -21.53 -6.28 16.19
CA TRP A 493 -22.98 -6.43 16.03
C TRP A 493 -23.36 -6.67 14.56
N LEU A 494 -22.84 -5.88 13.62
CA LEU A 494 -23.08 -6.10 12.19
C LEU A 494 -22.63 -7.50 11.75
N ARG A 495 -21.46 -7.96 12.22
CA ARG A 495 -20.94 -9.29 11.94
C ARG A 495 -21.83 -10.40 12.50
N ASP A 496 -22.28 -10.28 13.74
CA ASP A 496 -23.21 -11.22 14.36
C ASP A 496 -24.55 -11.28 13.59
N ARG A 497 -25.08 -10.12 13.19
CA ARG A 497 -26.29 -10.04 12.38
C ARG A 497 -26.10 -10.64 10.98
N GLN A 498 -24.95 -10.46 10.35
CA GLN A 498 -24.63 -11.14 9.08
C GLN A 498 -24.63 -12.67 9.22
N GLN A 499 -24.12 -13.20 10.33
CA GLN A 499 -24.15 -14.64 10.61
C GLN A 499 -25.59 -15.14 10.82
N ALA A 500 -26.38 -14.40 11.61
CA ALA A 500 -27.80 -14.69 11.81
C ALA A 500 -28.61 -14.62 10.51
N ALA A 501 -28.17 -13.82 9.53
CA ALA A 501 -28.79 -13.72 8.23
C ALA A 501 -28.62 -14.96 7.34
N GLY A 502 -27.81 -15.94 7.74
CA GLY A 502 -27.57 -17.15 6.94
C GLY A 502 -26.90 -16.82 5.60
N LEU A 503 -25.89 -15.95 5.63
CA LEU A 503 -25.20 -15.45 4.43
C LEU A 503 -24.52 -16.59 3.66
N GLU A 504 -25.07 -16.92 2.50
CA GLU A 504 -24.49 -17.89 1.56
C GLU A 504 -24.02 -17.16 0.30
N PHE A 505 -22.70 -17.02 0.17
CA PHE A 505 -22.07 -16.60 -1.09
C PHE A 505 -21.90 -17.81 -2.01
N LYS A 506 -22.31 -17.70 -3.27
CA LYS A 506 -21.94 -18.70 -4.28
C LYS A 506 -20.49 -18.46 -4.69
N LYS A 507 -19.63 -19.48 -4.60
CA LYS A 507 -18.29 -19.44 -5.20
C LYS A 507 -18.44 -19.18 -6.70
N GLY A 508 -18.03 -18.00 -7.13
CA GLY A 508 -17.83 -17.61 -8.52
C GLY A 508 -16.35 -17.57 -8.82
#